data_AF-A0A956T2R2-F1
#
_entry.id   AF-A0A956T2R2-F1
#
_cell.length_a   1.000
_cell.length_b   1.000
_cell.length_c   1.000
_cell.angle_alpha   90.00
_cell.angle_beta   90.00
_cell.angle_gamma   90.00
#
_symmetry.space_group_name_H-M   'P 1'
#
loop_
_entity.id
_entity.type
_entity.pdbx_description
1 polymer ?
#
loop_
_entity_poly.entity_id
_entity_poly.type
_entity_poly.pdbx_seq_one_letter_code
_entity_poly.pdbx_strand_id
1 'polypeptide(L)'
;MFTRSHRGMTIVEIVSATAILILILSISFAAIRSGQRTQAGVQSTISLTGDVLAGVRQLRKDLETTNLTSVSVFETPPSCSMATTSESQPISEFGTPAWNGHIYYTLEKSDKKVAKLIRWVLPESKPG
;
A
#
# COMPACT_ATOMS: atom_id res chain seq x y z
N MET A 1 -9.89 64.48 -6.10
CA MET A 1 -11.33 64.79 -6.15
C MET A 1 -12.08 63.49 -6.37
N PHE A 2 -12.39 62.76 -5.30
CA PHE A 2 -13.17 61.51 -5.38
C PHE A 2 -14.63 61.86 -5.19
N THR A 3 -15.42 61.83 -6.25
CA THR A 3 -16.87 61.93 -6.16
C THR A 3 -17.39 60.62 -5.59
N ARG A 4 -17.65 60.63 -4.27
CA ARG A 4 -18.33 59.55 -3.57
C ARG A 4 -19.79 59.55 -4.05
N SER A 5 -20.07 58.75 -5.08
CA SER A 5 -21.42 58.51 -5.57
C SER A 5 -22.23 57.79 -4.49
N HIS A 6 -22.99 58.54 -3.69
CA HIS A 6 -24.05 57.99 -2.86
C HIS A 6 -25.28 57.74 -3.75
N ARG A 7 -25.19 56.74 -4.64
CA ARG A 7 -26.36 56.11 -5.24
C ARG A 7 -26.70 54.91 -4.38
N GLY A 8 -27.85 54.97 -3.71
CA GLY A 8 -28.39 53.81 -2.98
C GLY A 8 -28.50 52.64 -3.94
N MET A 9 -27.99 51.48 -3.52
CA MET A 9 -28.05 50.26 -4.30
C MET A 9 -29.51 49.87 -4.50
N THR A 10 -29.92 49.66 -5.75
CA THR A 10 -31.32 49.29 -6.02
C THR A 10 -31.56 47.85 -5.55
N ILE A 11 -32.77 47.54 -5.06
CA ILE A 11 -33.11 46.21 -4.51
C ILE A 11 -32.78 45.09 -5.51
N VAL A 12 -33.00 45.34 -6.81
CA VAL A 12 -32.71 44.38 -7.89
C VAL A 12 -31.22 44.07 -7.98
N GLU A 13 -30.35 45.07 -7.77
CA GLU A 13 -28.90 44.94 -7.77
C GLU A 13 -28.39 44.12 -6.58
N ILE A 14 -29.02 44.28 -5.41
CA ILE A 14 -28.70 43.48 -4.21
C ILE A 14 -29.09 42.02 -4.44
N VAL A 15 -30.29 41.78 -5.01
CA VAL A 15 -30.80 40.43 -5.28
C VAL A 15 -29.95 39.73 -6.35
N SER A 16 -29.55 40.43 -7.41
CA SER A 16 -28.68 39.84 -8.44
C SER A 16 -27.27 39.56 -7.91
N ALA A 17 -26.69 40.46 -7.12
CA ALA A 17 -25.38 40.25 -6.48
C ALA A 17 -25.39 39.07 -5.50
N THR A 18 -26.44 38.93 -4.68
CA THR A 18 -26.57 37.80 -3.75
C THR A 18 -26.78 36.47 -4.48
N ALA A 19 -27.58 36.44 -5.55
CA ALA A 19 -27.77 35.24 -6.35
C ALA A 19 -26.46 34.76 -7.00
N ILE A 20 -25.68 35.68 -7.58
CA ILE A 20 -24.38 35.37 -8.18
C ILE A 20 -23.40 34.84 -7.12
N LEU A 21 -23.38 35.45 -5.93
CA LEU A 21 -22.49 35.06 -4.86
C LEU A 21 -22.80 33.64 -4.33
N ILE A 22 -24.08 33.30 -4.18
CA ILE A 22 -24.51 31.93 -3.81
C ILE A 22 -24.08 30.93 -4.88
N LEU A 23 -24.23 31.28 -6.16
CA LEU A 23 -23.88 30.41 -7.27
C LEU A 23 -22.36 30.13 -7.29
N ILE A 24 -21.53 31.16 -7.13
CA ILE A 24 -20.07 31.01 -7.00
C ILE A 24 -19.72 30.10 -5.82
N LEU A 25 -20.29 30.35 -4.64
CA LEU A 25 -20.02 29.54 -3.45
C LEU A 25 -20.41 28.06 -3.64
N SER A 26 -21.54 27.80 -4.29
CA SER A 26 -21.99 26.42 -4.57
C SER A 26 -21.06 25.67 -5.53
N ILE A 27 -20.57 26.34 -6.57
CA ILE A 27 -19.59 25.76 -7.51
C ILE A 27 -18.28 25.50 -6.80
N SER A 28 -17.77 26.47 -6.01
CA SER A 28 -16.54 26.29 -5.24
C SER A 28 -16.65 25.13 -4.25
N PHE A 29 -17.77 25.00 -3.55
CA PHE A 29 -18.02 23.91 -2.63
C PHE A 29 -18.08 22.54 -3.35
N ALA A 30 -18.75 22.48 -4.49
CA ALA A 30 -18.81 21.27 -5.31
C ALA A 30 -17.41 20.86 -5.83
N ALA A 31 -16.60 21.83 -6.27
CA ALA A 31 -15.24 21.60 -6.74
C ALA A 31 -14.32 21.05 -5.63
N ILE A 32 -14.37 21.63 -4.43
CA ILE A 32 -13.58 21.16 -3.27
C ILE A 32 -13.99 19.73 -2.90
N ARG A 33 -15.30 19.44 -2.82
CA ARG A 33 -15.80 18.11 -2.49
C ARG A 33 -15.44 17.07 -3.55
N SER A 34 -15.43 17.47 -4.83
CA SER A 34 -14.98 16.62 -5.94
C SER A 34 -13.48 16.33 -5.83
N GLY A 35 -12.66 17.36 -5.58
CA GLY A 35 -11.21 17.22 -5.42
C GLY A 35 -10.81 16.29 -4.26
N GLN A 36 -11.50 16.38 -3.11
CA GLN A 36 -11.25 15.50 -1.97
C GLN A 36 -11.52 14.02 -2.29
N ARG A 37 -12.56 13.72 -3.08
CA ARG A 37 -12.88 12.35 -3.51
C ARG A 37 -11.82 11.80 -4.47
N THR A 38 -11.34 12.62 -5.39
CA THR A 38 -10.29 12.24 -6.34
C THR A 38 -8.95 12.01 -5.65
N GLN A 39 -8.57 12.88 -4.71
CA GLN A 39 -7.32 12.72 -3.94
C GLN A 39 -7.30 11.42 -3.12
N ALA A 40 -8.41 11.10 -2.45
CA ALA A 40 -8.51 9.86 -1.66
C ALA A 40 -8.33 8.60 -2.53
N GLY A 41 -8.93 8.58 -3.73
CA GLY A 41 -8.83 7.44 -4.65
C GLY A 41 -7.44 7.29 -5.30
N VAL A 42 -6.78 8.40 -5.62
CA VAL A 42 -5.42 8.37 -6.19
C VAL A 42 -4.41 7.93 -5.13
N GLN A 43 -4.49 8.48 -3.91
CA GLN A 43 -3.60 8.11 -2.82
C GLN A 43 -3.71 6.62 -2.46
N SER A 44 -4.93 6.08 -2.37
CA SER A 44 -5.12 4.65 -2.08
C SER A 44 -4.53 3.76 -3.19
N THR A 45 -4.66 4.17 -4.45
CA THR A 45 -4.14 3.40 -5.60
C THR A 45 -2.62 3.40 -5.62
N ILE A 46 -1.99 4.55 -5.35
CA ILE A 46 -0.53 4.69 -5.28
C ILE A 46 0.03 3.85 -4.12
N SER A 47 -0.57 3.93 -2.94
CA SER A 47 -0.14 3.14 -1.78
C SER A 47 -0.24 1.63 -2.02
N LEU A 48 -1.36 1.15 -2.57
CA LEU A 48 -1.52 -0.27 -2.90
C LEU A 48 -0.49 -0.75 -3.93
N THR A 49 -0.22 0.07 -4.95
CA THR A 49 0.78 -0.26 -5.98
C THR A 49 2.19 -0.32 -5.40
N GLY A 50 2.52 0.61 -4.49
CA GLY A 50 3.79 0.63 -3.78
C GLY A 50 4.03 -0.62 -2.93
N ASP A 51 3.02 -1.02 -2.15
CA ASP A 51 3.09 -2.20 -1.28
C ASP A 51 3.24 -3.50 -2.08
N VAL A 52 2.52 -3.63 -3.20
CA VAL A 52 2.65 -4.79 -4.10
C VAL A 52 4.06 -4.86 -4.70
N LEU A 53 4.60 -3.74 -5.19
CA LEU A 53 5.95 -3.71 -5.75
C LEU A 53 7.03 -4.04 -4.71
N ALA A 54 6.88 -3.53 -3.48
CA ALA A 54 7.78 -3.87 -2.37
C ALA A 54 7.70 -5.37 -2.03
N GLY A 55 6.48 -5.94 -1.96
CA GLY A 55 6.28 -7.37 -1.74
C GLY A 55 6.90 -8.24 -2.82
N VAL A 56 6.72 -7.89 -4.10
CA VAL A 56 7.31 -8.63 -5.24
C VAL A 56 8.84 -8.57 -5.21
N ARG A 57 9.43 -7.41 -4.92
CA ARG A 57 10.89 -7.28 -4.79
C ARG A 57 11.44 -8.13 -3.65
N GLN A 58 10.75 -8.13 -2.51
CA GLN A 58 11.13 -8.95 -1.36
C GLN A 58 11.05 -10.44 -1.67
N LEU A 59 9.94 -10.89 -2.28
CA LEU A 59 9.73 -12.29 -2.64
C LEU A 59 10.77 -12.76 -3.67
N ARG A 60 11.15 -11.91 -4.62
CA ARG A 60 12.23 -12.21 -5.57
C ARG A 60 13.56 -12.43 -4.86
N LYS A 61 13.94 -11.54 -3.95
CA LYS A 61 15.18 -11.66 -3.16
C LYS A 61 15.19 -12.93 -2.31
N ASP A 62 14.05 -13.27 -1.73
CA ASP A 62 13.92 -14.49 -0.92
C ASP A 62 14.03 -15.75 -1.80
N LEU A 63 13.43 -15.76 -3.00
CA LEU A 63 13.60 -16.83 -3.99
C LEU A 63 15.05 -17.01 -4.44
N GLU A 64 15.79 -15.92 -4.66
CA GLU A 64 17.20 -15.95 -5.06
C GLU A 64 18.11 -16.59 -3.99
N THR A 65 17.71 -16.53 -2.71
CA THR A 65 18.47 -17.11 -1.58
C THR A 65 17.92 -18.45 -1.10
N THR A 66 16.83 -18.92 -1.71
CA THR A 66 16.17 -20.17 -1.37
C THR A 66 16.68 -21.30 -2.26
N ASN A 67 16.90 -22.48 -1.67
CA ASN A 67 17.09 -23.67 -2.49
C ASN A 67 15.74 -24.08 -3.08
N LEU A 68 15.62 -24.07 -4.41
CA LEU A 68 14.36 -24.36 -5.11
C LEU A 68 13.76 -25.72 -4.77
N THR A 69 14.57 -26.70 -4.34
CA THR A 69 14.08 -28.03 -3.91
C THR A 69 13.37 -28.02 -2.56
N SER A 70 13.57 -26.97 -1.76
CA SER A 70 12.99 -26.83 -0.42
C SER A 70 11.63 -26.12 -0.41
N VAL A 71 11.19 -25.59 -1.55
CA VAL A 71 9.93 -24.85 -1.66
C VAL A 71 8.77 -25.82 -1.51
N SER A 72 7.94 -25.60 -0.49
CA SER A 72 6.75 -26.39 -0.21
C SER A 72 5.55 -25.47 -0.05
N VAL A 73 4.40 -25.90 -0.58
CA VAL A 73 3.14 -25.15 -0.57
C VAL A 73 2.12 -25.95 0.24
N PHE A 74 1.38 -25.27 1.10
CA PHE A 74 0.40 -25.89 1.99
C PHE A 74 -0.95 -25.19 1.86
N GLU A 75 -2.04 -25.95 2.00
CA GLU A 75 -3.40 -25.40 2.01
C GLU A 75 -3.71 -24.65 3.31
N THR A 76 -3.05 -25.04 4.41
CA THR A 76 -3.15 -24.40 5.72
C THR A 76 -1.92 -23.54 6.00
N PRO A 77 -2.03 -22.46 6.79
CA PRO A 77 -0.88 -21.68 7.23
C PRO A 77 0.19 -22.57 7.91
N PRO A 78 1.49 -22.39 7.59
CA PRO A 78 2.03 -21.46 6.60
C PRO A 78 1.74 -21.91 5.16
N SER A 79 1.18 -21.03 4.32
CA SER A 79 0.82 -21.36 2.93
C SER A 79 2.00 -21.70 2.03
N CYS A 80 3.19 -21.19 2.33
CA CYS A 80 4.44 -21.53 1.65
C CYS A 80 5.60 -21.56 2.65
N SER A 81 6.49 -22.53 2.51
CA SER A 81 7.75 -22.66 3.26
C SER A 81 8.92 -22.77 2.30
N MET A 82 10.01 -22.11 2.64
CA MET A 82 11.22 -21.98 1.84
C MET A 82 12.42 -22.10 2.76
N ALA A 83 13.40 -22.94 2.43
CA ALA A 83 14.64 -23.03 3.19
C ALA A 83 15.75 -22.24 2.48
N THR A 84 16.45 -21.40 3.24
CA THR A 84 17.53 -20.59 2.71
C THR A 84 18.86 -21.34 2.82
N THR A 85 19.66 -21.26 1.77
CA THR A 85 21.00 -21.85 1.74
C THR A 85 22.00 -20.77 1.37
N SER A 86 23.14 -20.74 2.04
CA SER A 86 24.27 -19.96 1.53
C SER A 86 25.03 -20.83 0.54
N GLU A 87 25.42 -20.25 -0.60
CA GLU A 87 26.21 -20.93 -1.65
C GLU A 87 27.53 -21.52 -1.14
N SER A 88 28.00 -21.10 0.05
CA SER A 88 29.30 -21.47 0.63
C SER A 88 29.23 -22.49 1.77
N GLN A 89 28.08 -23.10 2.06
CA GLN A 89 27.97 -23.92 3.27
C GLN A 89 28.46 -25.36 3.13
N PRO A 90 29.16 -25.88 4.15
CA PRO A 90 29.54 -27.28 4.18
C PRO A 90 28.28 -28.15 4.24
N ILE A 91 28.26 -29.18 3.41
CA ILE A 91 27.27 -30.25 3.49
C ILE A 91 27.52 -30.99 4.80
N SER A 92 26.47 -31.24 5.59
CA SER A 92 26.54 -32.10 6.78
C SER A 92 27.15 -33.46 6.41
N GLU A 93 27.77 -34.16 7.37
CA GLU A 93 28.30 -35.52 7.17
C GLU A 93 27.24 -36.50 6.60
N PHE A 94 25.96 -36.20 6.79
CA PHE A 94 24.82 -36.96 6.29
C PHE A 94 24.31 -36.53 4.91
N GLY A 95 25.02 -35.66 4.19
CA GLY A 95 24.60 -35.19 2.86
C GLY A 95 23.46 -34.17 2.90
N THR A 96 23.02 -33.71 4.08
CA THR A 96 22.01 -32.66 4.20
C THR A 96 22.68 -31.29 4.04
N PRO A 97 22.16 -30.41 3.17
CA PRO A 97 22.63 -29.03 3.13
C PRO A 97 22.33 -28.36 4.48
N ALA A 98 23.30 -27.65 5.04
CA ALA A 98 23.08 -26.82 6.23
C ALA A 98 22.11 -25.69 5.85
N TRP A 99 20.92 -25.66 6.43
CA TRP A 99 19.88 -24.69 6.11
C TRP A 99 20.05 -23.45 6.98
N ASN A 100 20.44 -22.30 6.42
CA ASN A 100 20.64 -21.08 7.23
C ASN A 100 19.38 -20.53 7.90
N GLY A 101 18.22 -20.99 7.48
CA GLY A 101 16.95 -20.61 8.05
C GLY A 101 15.78 -21.00 7.17
N HIS A 102 14.60 -20.67 7.68
CA HIS A 102 13.34 -20.92 7.00
C HIS A 102 12.56 -19.62 6.85
N ILE A 103 11.99 -19.43 5.66
CA ILE A 103 11.08 -18.34 5.34
C ILE A 103 9.69 -18.95 5.15
N TYR A 104 8.70 -18.39 5.85
CA TYR A 104 7.32 -18.80 5.76
C TYR A 104 6.45 -17.65 5.26
N TYR A 105 5.52 -17.96 4.36
CA TYR A 105 4.52 -17.01 3.88
C TYR A 105 3.10 -17.49 4.15
N THR A 106 2.23 -16.56 4.49
CA THR A 106 0.77 -16.76 4.59
C THR A 106 0.05 -15.55 4.03
N LEU A 107 -1.06 -15.79 3.35
CA LEU A 107 -2.02 -14.76 3.03
C LEU A 107 -3.06 -14.67 4.15
N GLU A 108 -2.96 -13.61 4.95
CA GLU A 108 -3.97 -13.30 5.96
C GLU A 108 -5.14 -12.57 5.30
N LYS A 109 -6.35 -13.08 5.50
CA LYS A 109 -7.57 -12.42 5.05
C LYS A 109 -7.77 -11.17 5.91
N SER A 110 -7.73 -9.98 5.29
CA SER A 110 -8.13 -8.73 5.96
C SER A 110 -9.59 -8.41 5.65
N ASP A 111 -10.30 -7.82 6.61
CA ASP A 111 -11.70 -7.37 6.48
C ASP A 111 -11.91 -6.39 5.31
N LYS A 112 -10.85 -5.77 4.78
CA LYS A 112 -10.92 -4.72 3.75
C LYS A 112 -10.78 -5.20 2.30
N LYS A 113 -11.17 -6.44 1.98
CA LYS A 113 -11.06 -7.06 0.61
C LYS A 113 -9.64 -7.22 0.07
N VAL A 114 -8.60 -6.84 0.81
CA VAL A 114 -7.20 -6.96 0.40
C VAL A 114 -6.52 -7.96 1.34
N ALA A 115 -6.08 -9.10 0.81
CA ALA A 115 -5.31 -10.06 1.59
C ALA A 115 -3.91 -9.50 1.87
N LYS A 116 -3.43 -9.63 3.11
CA LYS A 116 -2.11 -9.20 3.52
C LYS A 116 -1.14 -10.37 3.45
N LEU A 117 -0.02 -10.19 2.73
CA LEU A 117 1.06 -11.18 2.74
C LEU A 117 1.87 -11.02 4.02
N ILE A 118 1.83 -12.03 4.88
CA ILE A 118 2.68 -12.12 6.07
C ILE A 118 3.89 -12.99 5.74
N ARG A 119 5.06 -12.53 6.19
CA ARG A 119 6.34 -13.20 6.06
C ARG A 119 6.94 -13.41 7.44
N TRP A 120 7.33 -14.63 7.77
CA TRP A 120 8.12 -14.95 8.96
C TRP A 120 9.47 -15.51 8.53
N VAL A 121 10.52 -15.20 9.29
CA VAL A 121 11.85 -15.77 9.09
C VAL A 121 12.30 -16.37 10.40
N LEU A 122 12.60 -17.66 10.36
CA LEU A 122 13.25 -18.36 11.45
C LEU A 122 14.73 -18.52 11.09
N PRO A 123 15.64 -17.71 11.66
CA PRO A 123 17.07 -17.94 11.49
C PRO A 123 17.46 -19.24 12.19
N GLU A 124 18.33 -20.04 11.57
CA GLU A 124 18.88 -21.23 12.23
C GLU A 124 19.79 -20.75 13.38
N SER A 125 19.47 -21.12 14.62
CA SER A 125 20.38 -20.89 15.74
C SER A 125 21.59 -21.78 15.54
N LYS A 126 22.80 -21.21 15.46
CA LYS A 126 24.04 -21.99 15.46
C LYS A 126 23.96 -23.02 16.60
N PRO A 127 24.14 -24.32 16.34
CA PRO A 127 24.36 -25.27 17.43
C PRO A 127 25.61 -24.82 18.18
N GLY A 128 25.45 -24.54 19.47
CA GLY A 128 26.55 -24.21 20.38
C GLY A 128 27.41 -25.42 20.71
#